data_AF-A0A2W5Z8D2-F1
#
_entry.id   AF-A0A2W5Z8D2-F1
#
_cell.length_a   1.000
_cell.length_b   1.000
_cell.length_c   1.000
_cell.angle_alpha   90.00
_cell.angle_beta   90.00
_cell.angle_gamma   90.00
#
_symmetry.space_group_name_H-M   'P 1'
#
loop_
_entity.id
_entity.type
_entity.pdbx_description
1 polymer ?
#
loop_
_entity_poly.entity_id
_entity_poly.type
_entity_poly.pdbx_seq_one_letter_code
_entity_poly.pdbx_strand_id
1 'polypeptide(L)'
;MIKAIFFDAAGTLLHLPGSVGEHYAAVARQLGVELAPADLDSAFVQAWKQSAPRSAVDGPRHDDDKPWWRDLVNAVLDQLPRLSSDLDRECFFKRAYAHFSKPDVWMLYPDVRDVLEQLSPKYRLAVISNFDGRLRIILRQLEIASYFRHVFVSSELGADKPDPEIFRRALARSGVKANEALHVGDDPQRDWAAAHTAGMHVFELDRTRNSLRDLASYLEQ
;
A
#
# COMPACT_ATOMS: atom_id res chain seq x y z
N MET A 1 -9.15 7.50 -25.03
CA MET A 1 -10.19 6.78 -24.26
C MET A 1 -9.50 5.84 -23.30
N ILE A 2 -9.86 5.90 -22.01
CA ILE A 2 -9.31 5.03 -20.97
C ILE A 2 -9.74 3.58 -21.19
N LYS A 3 -8.80 2.64 -21.04
CA LYS A 3 -9.01 1.18 -21.17
C LYS A 3 -8.70 0.43 -19.87
N ALA A 4 -7.85 0.99 -19.02
CA ALA A 4 -7.46 0.38 -17.75
C ALA A 4 -7.43 1.41 -16.62
N ILE A 5 -7.78 0.96 -15.42
CA ILE A 5 -7.75 1.76 -14.20
C ILE A 5 -6.87 1.02 -13.19
N PHE A 6 -5.85 1.70 -12.72
CA PHE A 6 -4.92 1.23 -11.71
C PHE A 6 -5.25 1.92 -10.39
N PHE A 7 -5.33 1.17 -9.30
CA PHE A 7 -5.63 1.69 -7.97
C PHE A 7 -4.44 1.49 -7.03
N ASP A 8 -4.17 2.46 -6.16
CA ASP A 8 -3.44 2.15 -4.93
C ASP A 8 -4.28 1.28 -3.98
N ALA A 9 -3.65 0.65 -3.00
CA ALA A 9 -4.29 -0.17 -2.00
C ALA A 9 -4.61 0.61 -0.71
N ALA A 10 -3.60 0.87 0.14
CA ALA A 10 -3.81 1.54 1.43
C ALA A 10 -4.12 3.03 1.24
N GLY A 11 -5.16 3.55 1.90
CA GLY A 11 -5.64 4.93 1.73
C GLY A 11 -6.62 5.09 0.54
N THR A 12 -6.57 4.16 -0.41
CA THR A 12 -7.40 4.17 -1.62
C THR A 12 -8.48 3.09 -1.62
N LEU A 13 -8.15 1.80 -1.58
CA LEU A 13 -9.15 0.71 -1.55
C LEU A 13 -9.43 0.21 -0.13
N LEU A 14 -8.41 0.23 0.71
CA LEU A 14 -8.46 -0.31 2.07
C LEU A 14 -7.77 0.62 3.04
N HIS A 15 -8.15 0.54 4.30
CA HIS A 15 -7.53 1.28 5.38
C HIS A 15 -7.29 0.36 6.59
N LEU A 16 -6.36 0.81 7.43
CA LEU A 16 -6.07 0.21 8.71
C LEU A 16 -7.03 0.84 9.74
N PRO A 17 -7.88 0.06 10.43
CA PRO A 17 -8.66 0.57 11.55
C PRO A 17 -7.74 0.84 12.73
N GLY A 18 -7.73 2.07 13.24
CA GLY A 18 -6.74 2.50 14.21
C GLY A 18 -5.38 2.78 13.56
N SER A 19 -4.36 2.97 14.39
CA SER A 19 -3.03 3.34 13.94
C SER A 19 -2.05 2.16 13.89
N VAL A 20 -0.95 2.33 13.16
CA VAL A 20 0.15 1.33 13.15
C VAL A 20 0.68 1.13 14.58
N GLY A 21 0.79 2.21 15.34
CA GLY A 21 1.21 2.19 16.74
C GLY A 21 0.25 1.42 17.65
N GLU A 22 -1.06 1.52 17.45
CA GLU A 22 -2.04 0.72 18.21
C GLU A 22 -1.88 -0.78 17.95
N HIS A 23 -1.67 -1.16 16.68
CA HIS A 23 -1.41 -2.56 16.33
C HIS A 23 -0.06 -3.07 16.83
N TYR A 24 1.01 -2.27 16.74
CA TYR A 24 2.31 -2.60 17.31
C TYR A 24 2.24 -2.74 18.83
N ALA A 25 1.53 -1.85 19.53
CA ALA A 25 1.31 -1.95 20.96
C ALA A 25 0.54 -3.23 21.31
N ALA A 26 -0.52 -3.57 20.56
CA ALA A 26 -1.25 -4.81 20.77
C ALA A 26 -0.36 -6.06 20.63
N VAL A 27 0.56 -6.07 19.67
CA VAL A 27 1.55 -7.14 19.50
C VAL A 27 2.55 -7.17 20.65
N ALA A 28 3.05 -6.01 21.09
CA ALA A 28 3.97 -5.89 22.22
C ALA A 28 3.37 -6.46 23.51
N ARG A 29 2.09 -6.19 23.80
CA ARG A 29 1.40 -6.72 24.99
C ARG A 29 1.34 -8.23 25.00
N GLN A 30 1.19 -8.87 23.84
CA GLN A 30 1.22 -10.34 23.74
C GLN A 30 2.60 -10.95 24.03
N LEU A 31 3.63 -10.11 24.07
CA LEU A 31 5.00 -10.44 24.47
C LEU A 31 5.33 -9.95 25.89
N GLY A 32 4.34 -9.42 26.62
CA GLY A 32 4.54 -8.92 27.98
C GLY A 32 5.18 -7.54 28.07
N VAL A 33 5.24 -6.78 26.96
CA VAL A 33 5.81 -5.43 26.93
C VAL A 33 4.72 -4.40 26.67
N GLU A 34 4.62 -3.39 27.53
CA GLU A 34 3.73 -2.26 27.32
C GLU A 34 4.47 -1.14 26.58
N LEU A 35 3.96 -0.77 25.40
CA LEU A 35 4.44 0.34 24.59
C LEU A 35 3.27 1.28 24.29
N ALA A 36 3.49 2.59 24.40
CA ALA A 36 2.47 3.58 24.10
C ALA A 36 2.23 3.65 22.58
N PRO A 37 0.97 3.54 22.11
CA PRO A 37 0.66 3.65 20.68
C PRO A 37 1.17 4.93 20.02
N ALA A 38 1.04 6.08 20.71
CA ALA A 38 1.48 7.37 20.19
C ALA A 38 3.01 7.44 19.97
N ASP A 39 3.80 6.82 20.84
CA ASP A 39 5.26 6.74 20.69
C ASP A 39 5.62 5.87 19.48
N LEU A 40 4.92 4.74 19.31
CA LEU A 40 5.09 3.84 18.17
C LEU A 40 4.68 4.48 16.85
N ASP A 41 3.60 5.27 16.82
CA ASP A 41 3.18 6.02 15.62
C ASP A 41 4.22 7.07 15.23
N SER A 42 4.68 7.86 16.20
CA SER A 42 5.74 8.84 15.98
C SER A 42 7.01 8.16 15.46
N ALA A 43 7.43 7.07 16.10
CA ALA A 43 8.57 6.27 15.68
C ALA A 43 8.41 5.68 14.28
N PHE A 44 7.22 5.17 13.93
CA PHE A 44 6.92 4.65 12.60
C PHE A 44 7.02 5.72 11.53
N VAL A 45 6.43 6.90 11.76
CA VAL A 45 6.51 8.02 10.83
C VAL A 45 7.96 8.45 10.61
N GLN A 46 8.78 8.49 11.67
CA GLN A 46 10.21 8.84 11.56
C GLN A 46 10.98 7.77 10.78
N ALA A 47 10.82 6.49 11.11
CA ALA A 47 11.48 5.38 10.43
C ALA A 47 11.08 5.30 8.95
N TRP A 48 9.80 5.53 8.64
CA TRP A 48 9.29 5.58 7.27
C TRP A 48 9.89 6.74 6.48
N LYS A 49 9.98 7.94 7.06
CA LYS A 49 10.62 9.11 6.41
C LYS A 49 12.12 8.91 6.18
N GLN A 50 12.80 8.21 7.09
CA GLN A 50 14.22 7.90 6.98
C GLN A 50 14.51 6.75 6.01
N SER A 51 13.50 5.95 5.68
CA SER A 51 13.59 4.92 4.65
C SER A 51 13.77 5.60 3.30
N ALA A 52 15.02 5.65 2.82
CA ALA A 52 15.35 6.33 1.57
C ALA A 52 14.54 5.76 0.40
N PRO A 53 14.07 6.60 -0.54
CA PRO A 53 13.54 6.13 -1.82
C PRO A 53 14.57 5.21 -2.47
N ARG A 54 14.15 3.99 -2.77
CA ARG A 54 15.07 2.98 -3.26
C ARG A 54 15.06 3.03 -4.78
N SER A 55 16.21 3.25 -5.41
CA SER A 55 16.34 3.33 -6.87
C SER A 55 15.82 2.07 -7.55
N ALA A 56 15.10 2.18 -8.67
CA ALA A 56 14.65 1.01 -9.40
C ALA A 56 15.81 0.07 -9.78
N VAL A 57 15.57 -1.24 -9.67
CA VAL A 57 16.48 -2.31 -10.13
C VAL A 57 15.76 -3.22 -11.10
N ASP A 58 16.46 -4.01 -11.90
CA ASP A 58 15.80 -4.98 -12.79
C ASP A 58 15.33 -6.21 -12.02
N GLY A 59 14.02 -6.49 -12.07
CA GLY A 59 13.41 -7.62 -11.37
C GLY A 59 13.16 -7.37 -9.88
N PRO A 60 12.68 -8.38 -9.13
CA PRO A 60 12.47 -8.26 -7.69
C PRO A 60 13.79 -7.93 -7.00
N ARG A 61 13.78 -6.96 -6.07
CA ARG A 61 14.93 -6.73 -5.21
C ARG A 61 15.10 -7.93 -4.28
N HIS A 62 16.35 -8.30 -4.02
CA HIS A 62 16.67 -9.23 -2.94
C HIS A 62 16.17 -8.63 -1.61
N ASP A 63 15.51 -9.44 -0.77
CA ASP A 63 15.09 -9.06 0.59
C ASP A 63 14.01 -7.94 0.69
N ASP A 64 13.28 -7.67 -0.39
CA ASP A 64 12.33 -6.55 -0.49
C ASP A 64 10.90 -6.87 -0.02
N ASP A 65 10.68 -8.07 0.49
CA ASP A 65 9.43 -8.44 1.14
C ASP A 65 9.58 -8.33 2.67
N LYS A 66 9.72 -9.46 3.34
CA LYS A 66 9.77 -9.61 4.77
C LYS A 66 11.02 -8.96 5.39
N PRO A 67 12.23 -9.05 4.84
CA PRO A 67 13.41 -8.45 5.47
C PRO A 67 13.36 -6.93 5.48
N TRP A 68 12.88 -6.27 4.42
CA TRP A 68 12.70 -4.81 4.44
C TRP A 68 11.75 -4.37 5.55
N TRP A 69 10.61 -5.05 5.70
CA TRP A 69 9.69 -4.77 6.81
C TRP A 69 10.32 -5.03 8.18
N ARG A 70 11.22 -6.01 8.29
CA ARG A 70 11.98 -6.25 9.53
C ARG A 70 12.90 -5.09 9.85
N ASP A 71 13.60 -4.56 8.86
CA ASP A 71 14.51 -3.44 9.04
C ASP A 71 13.76 -2.16 9.39
N LEU A 72 12.60 -1.92 8.76
CA LEU A 72 11.71 -0.84 9.14
C LEU A 72 11.23 -1.00 10.59
N VAL A 73 10.74 -2.18 10.98
CA VAL A 73 10.30 -2.44 12.36
C VAL A 73 11.44 -2.23 13.35
N ASN A 74 12.65 -2.67 13.01
CA ASN A 74 13.83 -2.42 13.83
C ASN A 74 14.10 -0.91 13.96
N ALA A 75 14.05 -0.16 12.86
CA ALA A 75 14.21 1.29 12.90
C ALA A 75 13.14 1.96 13.76
N VAL A 76 11.89 1.48 13.75
CA VAL A 76 10.84 1.96 14.68
C VAL A 76 11.23 1.71 16.13
N LEU A 77 11.63 0.48 16.45
CA LEU A 77 12.03 0.11 17.81
C LEU A 77 13.24 0.91 18.31
N ASP A 78 14.18 1.26 17.41
CA ASP A 78 15.36 2.06 17.76
C ASP A 78 15.03 3.52 18.10
N GLN A 79 13.87 4.04 17.67
CA GLN A 79 13.40 5.37 18.04
C GLN A 79 12.74 5.41 19.42
N LEU A 80 12.50 4.26 20.07
CA LEU A 80 11.79 4.18 21.35
C LEU A 80 12.77 4.31 22.53
N PRO A 81 12.72 5.41 23.31
CA PRO A 81 13.71 5.69 24.35
C PRO A 81 13.62 4.77 25.58
N ARG A 82 12.54 4.00 25.72
CA ARG A 82 12.28 3.11 26.88
C ARG A 82 12.00 1.66 26.46
N LEU A 83 12.53 1.25 25.31
CA LEU A 83 12.39 -0.14 24.90
C LEU A 83 13.12 -1.04 25.90
N SER A 84 12.38 -1.99 26.49
CA SER A 84 12.99 -3.00 27.37
C SER A 84 14.02 -3.81 26.59
N SER A 85 15.19 -4.06 27.19
CA SER A 85 16.20 -4.99 26.66
C SER A 85 15.65 -6.41 26.49
N ASP A 86 14.55 -6.73 27.18
CA ASP A 86 13.95 -8.05 27.19
C ASP A 86 13.00 -8.28 26.00
N LEU A 87 12.70 -7.25 25.19
CA LEU A 87 11.90 -7.45 23.99
C LEU A 87 12.70 -8.25 22.96
N ASP A 88 12.29 -9.49 22.73
CA ASP A 88 12.73 -10.27 21.57
C ASP A 88 12.21 -9.60 20.29
N ARG A 89 13.10 -8.83 19.65
CA ARG A 89 12.80 -8.06 18.42
C ARG A 89 12.42 -8.95 17.25
N GLU A 90 13.00 -10.14 17.14
CA GLU A 90 12.68 -11.08 16.07
C GLU A 90 11.29 -11.71 16.32
N CYS A 91 10.96 -12.03 17.56
CA CYS A 91 9.62 -12.48 17.92
C CYS A 91 8.57 -11.38 17.69
N PHE A 92 8.87 -10.14 18.09
CA PHE A 92 8.02 -8.97 17.84
C PHE A 92 7.78 -8.79 16.35
N PHE A 93 8.84 -8.78 15.53
CA PHE A 93 8.72 -8.66 14.09
C PHE A 93 7.86 -9.77 13.49
N LYS A 94 8.13 -11.04 13.82
CA LYS A 94 7.35 -12.18 13.28
C LYS A 94 5.86 -12.04 13.62
N ARG A 95 5.53 -11.65 14.86
CA ARG A 95 4.14 -11.46 15.28
C ARG A 95 3.50 -10.25 14.62
N ALA A 96 4.20 -9.12 14.52
CA ALA A 96 3.71 -7.93 13.83
C ALA A 96 3.46 -8.23 12.35
N TYR A 97 4.44 -8.81 11.66
CA TYR A 97 4.32 -9.16 10.24
C TYR A 97 3.13 -10.10 9.97
N ALA A 98 2.94 -11.11 10.82
CA ALA A 98 1.79 -12.02 10.76
C ALA A 98 0.47 -11.30 11.10
N HIS A 99 0.46 -10.40 12.08
CA HIS A 99 -0.70 -9.59 12.47
C HIS A 99 -1.20 -8.75 11.30
N PHE A 100 -0.34 -8.01 10.60
CA PHE A 100 -0.73 -7.22 9.41
C PHE A 100 -1.13 -8.06 8.18
N SER A 101 -0.99 -9.39 8.25
CA SER A 101 -1.48 -10.31 7.21
C SER A 101 -2.92 -10.80 7.48
N LYS A 102 -3.50 -10.46 8.63
CA LYS A 102 -4.81 -10.94 9.03
C LYS A 102 -5.93 -10.13 8.38
N PRO A 103 -7.07 -10.78 8.05
CA PRO A 103 -8.18 -10.14 7.36
C PRO A 103 -8.89 -9.07 8.19
N ASP A 104 -8.96 -9.26 9.50
CA ASP A 104 -9.62 -8.37 10.47
C ASP A 104 -8.81 -7.12 10.78
N VAL A 105 -7.57 -7.03 10.27
CA VAL A 105 -6.71 -5.84 10.43
C VAL A 105 -6.93 -4.82 9.32
N TRP A 106 -7.57 -5.18 8.21
CA TRP A 106 -7.81 -4.25 7.11
C TRP A 106 -9.31 -4.14 6.84
N MET A 107 -9.77 -2.94 6.52
CA MET A 107 -11.16 -2.71 6.11
C MET A 107 -11.22 -1.99 4.77
N LEU A 108 -12.24 -2.31 3.97
CA LEU A 108 -12.52 -1.56 2.74
C LEU A 108 -13.16 -0.22 3.09
N TYR A 109 -12.86 0.80 2.29
CA TYR A 109 -13.70 2.00 2.31
C TYR A 109 -15.12 1.66 1.82
N PRO A 110 -16.17 2.32 2.36
CA PRO A 110 -17.56 1.94 2.08
C PRO A 110 -17.98 1.98 0.61
N ASP A 111 -17.32 2.78 -0.20
CA ASP A 111 -17.62 2.98 -1.63
C ASP A 111 -16.94 1.98 -2.56
N VAL A 112 -15.96 1.22 -2.07
CA VAL A 112 -15.03 0.46 -2.93
C VAL A 112 -15.73 -0.66 -3.69
N ARG A 113 -16.54 -1.48 -3.01
CA ARG A 113 -17.17 -2.65 -3.64
C ARG A 113 -18.11 -2.22 -4.77
N ASP A 114 -19.01 -1.27 -4.49
CA ASP A 114 -19.97 -0.76 -5.46
C ASP A 114 -19.28 -0.18 -6.70
N VAL A 115 -18.19 0.58 -6.50
CA VAL A 115 -17.46 1.19 -7.62
C VAL A 115 -16.70 0.14 -8.43
N LEU A 116 -16.05 -0.84 -7.79
CA LEU A 116 -15.36 -1.93 -8.51
C LEU A 116 -16.36 -2.78 -9.33
N GLU A 117 -17.55 -3.06 -8.79
CA GLU A 117 -18.62 -3.76 -9.52
C GLU A 117 -19.08 -2.99 -10.75
N GLN A 118 -19.21 -1.66 -10.66
CA GLN A 118 -19.60 -0.82 -11.79
C GLN A 118 -18.50 -0.70 -12.87
N LEU A 119 -17.24 -0.67 -12.46
CA LEU A 119 -16.10 -0.43 -13.36
C LEU A 119 -15.57 -1.71 -14.02
N SER A 120 -15.57 -2.85 -13.31
CA SER A 120 -14.95 -4.09 -13.79
C SER A 120 -15.51 -4.65 -15.11
N PRO A 121 -16.80 -4.46 -15.49
CA PRO A 121 -17.29 -4.87 -16.81
C PRO A 121 -16.81 -3.97 -17.96
N LYS A 122 -16.36 -2.75 -17.66
CA LYS A 122 -16.03 -1.71 -18.65
C LYS A 122 -14.52 -1.51 -18.82
N TYR A 123 -13.74 -1.71 -17.76
CA TYR A 123 -12.31 -1.42 -17.72
C TYR A 123 -11.50 -2.59 -17.18
N ARG A 124 -10.25 -2.70 -17.61
CA ARG A 124 -9.28 -3.59 -16.99
C ARG A 124 -8.82 -2.97 -15.67
N LEU A 125 -9.17 -3.58 -14.55
CA LEU A 125 -8.75 -3.08 -13.24
C LEU A 125 -7.45 -3.77 -12.79
N ALA A 126 -6.58 -2.99 -12.18
CA ALA A 126 -5.35 -3.48 -11.56
C ALA A 126 -5.02 -2.71 -10.28
N VAL A 127 -4.17 -3.27 -9.44
CA VAL A 127 -3.62 -2.60 -8.25
C VAL A 127 -2.13 -2.30 -8.47
N ILE A 128 -1.65 -1.13 -8.06
CA ILE A 128 -0.22 -0.77 -7.96
C ILE A 128 0.04 -0.20 -6.58
N SER A 129 0.81 -0.90 -5.74
CA SER A 129 1.05 -0.46 -4.37
C SER A 129 2.48 -0.70 -3.89
N ASN A 130 2.96 0.20 -3.01
CA ASN A 130 4.18 -0.01 -2.24
C ASN A 130 3.90 -1.00 -1.11
N PHE A 131 3.82 -2.27 -1.48
CA PHE A 131 3.46 -3.38 -0.62
C PHE A 131 4.29 -4.61 -0.98
N ASP A 132 4.05 -5.69 -0.24
CA ASP A 132 4.58 -7.02 -0.50
C ASP A 132 3.51 -8.06 -0.87
N GLY A 133 3.93 -9.31 -1.04
CA GLY A 133 3.07 -10.43 -1.43
C GLY A 133 1.82 -10.62 -0.56
N ARG A 134 1.82 -10.15 0.70
CA ARG A 134 0.65 -10.17 1.60
C ARG A 134 -0.56 -9.46 1.03
N LEU A 135 -0.38 -8.43 0.19
CA LEU A 135 -1.51 -7.67 -0.38
C LEU A 135 -2.50 -8.58 -1.11
N ARG A 136 -2.01 -9.60 -1.83
CA ARG A 136 -2.90 -10.53 -2.55
C ARG A 136 -3.74 -11.39 -1.61
N ILE A 137 -3.22 -11.72 -0.44
CA ILE A 137 -3.97 -12.45 0.59
C ILE A 137 -5.06 -11.53 1.15
N ILE A 138 -4.70 -10.29 1.50
CA ILE A 138 -5.62 -9.28 2.02
C ILE A 138 -6.76 -9.02 1.03
N LEU A 139 -6.46 -8.77 -0.25
CA LEU A 139 -7.49 -8.53 -1.28
C LEU A 139 -8.44 -9.73 -1.49
N ARG A 140 -7.93 -10.97 -1.35
CA ARG A 140 -8.77 -12.18 -1.44
C ARG A 140 -9.70 -12.29 -0.24
N GLN A 141 -9.20 -12.01 0.96
CA GLN A 141 -9.99 -12.08 2.18
C GLN A 141 -11.04 -10.97 2.27
N LEU A 142 -10.73 -9.79 1.71
CA LEU A 142 -11.69 -8.70 1.53
C LEU A 142 -12.65 -8.93 0.35
N GLU A 143 -12.55 -10.07 -0.33
CA GLU A 143 -13.44 -10.48 -1.43
C GLU A 143 -13.49 -9.47 -2.59
N ILE A 144 -12.35 -8.82 -2.88
CA ILE A 144 -12.21 -7.88 -4.00
C ILE A 144 -11.12 -8.29 -5.00
N ALA A 145 -10.34 -9.33 -4.70
CA ALA A 145 -9.27 -9.79 -5.59
C ALA A 145 -9.76 -10.16 -7.01
N SER A 146 -10.99 -10.68 -7.13
CA SER A 146 -11.58 -11.08 -8.42
C SER A 146 -11.83 -9.92 -9.38
N TYR A 147 -11.90 -8.68 -8.89
CA TYR A 147 -12.05 -7.51 -9.75
C TYR A 147 -10.77 -7.15 -10.51
N PHE A 148 -9.60 -7.57 -10.02
CA PHE A 148 -8.31 -7.14 -10.53
C PHE A 148 -7.67 -8.21 -11.40
N ARG A 149 -7.35 -7.85 -12.64
CA ARG A 149 -6.57 -8.71 -13.54
C ARG A 149 -5.12 -8.86 -13.08
N HIS A 150 -4.58 -7.80 -12.50
CA HIS A 150 -3.21 -7.76 -12.00
C HIS A 150 -3.15 -7.05 -10.65
N VAL A 151 -2.29 -7.56 -9.77
CA VAL A 151 -1.89 -6.88 -8.54
C VAL A 151 -0.38 -6.73 -8.63
N PHE A 152 0.08 -5.48 -8.75
CA PHE A 152 1.47 -5.12 -8.83
C PHE A 152 1.92 -4.59 -7.47
N VAL A 153 2.89 -5.27 -6.88
CA VAL A 153 3.49 -4.89 -5.60
C VAL A 153 4.95 -4.52 -5.83
N SER A 154 5.39 -3.45 -5.19
CA SER A 154 6.71 -2.85 -5.46
C SER A 154 7.87 -3.82 -5.21
N SER A 155 7.77 -4.65 -4.17
CA SER A 155 8.71 -5.73 -3.83
C SER A 155 8.98 -6.73 -4.96
N GLU A 156 8.02 -6.94 -5.86
CA GLU A 156 8.14 -7.86 -7.01
C GLU A 156 8.42 -7.14 -8.32
N LEU A 157 8.15 -5.84 -8.37
CA LEU A 157 8.40 -5.00 -9.52
C LEU A 157 9.83 -4.47 -9.54
N GLY A 158 10.52 -4.40 -8.40
CA GLY A 158 11.87 -3.81 -8.31
C GLY A 158 11.88 -2.29 -8.39
N ALA A 159 10.73 -1.66 -8.21
CA ALA A 159 10.54 -0.22 -8.24
C ALA A 159 9.40 0.15 -7.29
N ASP A 160 9.57 1.24 -6.55
CA ASP A 160 8.61 1.75 -5.56
C ASP A 160 8.13 3.14 -5.96
N LYS A 161 6.87 3.47 -5.69
CA LYS A 161 6.41 4.86 -5.71
C LYS A 161 7.26 5.67 -4.71
N PRO A 162 7.76 6.88 -5.04
CA PRO A 162 7.36 7.73 -6.17
C PRO A 162 8.18 7.56 -7.45
N ASP A 163 9.02 6.54 -7.60
CA ASP A 163 9.73 6.30 -8.85
C ASP A 163 8.72 5.94 -9.96
N PRO A 164 8.62 6.73 -11.05
CA PRO A 164 7.66 6.48 -12.14
C PRO A 164 7.87 5.12 -12.83
N GLU A 165 9.03 4.50 -12.64
CA GLU A 165 9.35 3.20 -13.21
C GLU A 165 8.39 2.08 -12.76
N ILE A 166 7.84 2.16 -11.54
CA ILE A 166 6.82 1.19 -11.08
C ILE A 166 5.59 1.20 -12.00
N PHE A 167 5.13 2.38 -12.41
CA PHE A 167 4.00 2.56 -13.31
C PHE A 167 4.33 2.10 -14.72
N ARG A 168 5.52 2.45 -15.23
CA ARG A 168 5.97 2.02 -16.57
C ARG A 168 5.99 0.50 -16.68
N ARG A 169 6.50 -0.19 -15.65
CA ARG A 169 6.53 -1.66 -15.59
C ARG A 169 5.12 -2.27 -15.48
N ALA A 170 4.25 -1.68 -14.67
CA ALA A 170 2.86 -2.12 -14.56
C ALA A 170 2.09 -1.97 -15.89
N LEU A 171 2.27 -0.85 -16.59
CA LEU A 171 1.72 -0.59 -17.94
C LEU A 171 2.23 -1.61 -18.97
N ALA A 172 3.54 -1.84 -19.00
CA ALA A 172 4.17 -2.80 -19.90
C ALA A 172 3.64 -4.23 -19.66
N ARG A 173 3.57 -4.68 -18.41
CA ARG A 173 3.02 -6.00 -18.04
C ARG A 173 1.51 -6.13 -18.32
N SER A 174 0.77 -5.01 -18.28
CA SER A 174 -0.66 -4.99 -18.60
C SER A 174 -0.95 -4.87 -20.09
N GLY A 175 0.04 -4.54 -20.91
CA GLY A 175 -0.11 -4.29 -22.34
C GLY A 175 -0.98 -3.07 -22.64
N VAL A 176 -0.91 -2.03 -21.80
CA VAL A 176 -1.70 -0.79 -21.93
C VAL A 176 -0.77 0.40 -22.10
N LYS A 177 -1.13 1.34 -22.98
CA LYS A 177 -0.38 2.60 -23.15
C LYS A 177 -0.69 3.55 -22.00
N ALA A 178 0.29 4.37 -21.59
CA ALA A 178 0.12 5.31 -20.49
C ALA A 178 -1.09 6.25 -20.67
N ASN A 179 -1.27 6.81 -21.87
CA ASN A 179 -2.41 7.66 -22.23
C ASN A 179 -3.75 6.93 -22.40
N GLU A 180 -3.79 5.62 -22.21
CA GLU A 180 -5.02 4.80 -22.17
C GLU A 180 -5.28 4.28 -20.74
N ALA A 181 -4.49 4.73 -19.75
CA ALA A 181 -4.58 4.29 -18.38
C ALA A 181 -4.84 5.46 -17.42
N LEU A 182 -5.68 5.20 -16.43
CA LEU A 182 -5.94 6.08 -15.30
C LEU A 182 -5.33 5.46 -14.04
N HIS A 183 -4.57 6.23 -13.27
CA HIS A 183 -4.19 5.87 -11.91
C HIS A 183 -5.09 6.58 -10.90
N VAL A 184 -5.48 5.86 -9.85
CA VAL A 184 -6.30 6.34 -8.74
C VAL A 184 -5.53 6.07 -7.46
N GLY A 185 -5.20 7.11 -6.71
CA GLY A 185 -4.44 6.97 -5.46
C GLY A 185 -4.58 8.22 -4.59
N ASP A 186 -4.19 8.11 -3.32
CA ASP A 186 -4.40 9.16 -2.32
C ASP A 186 -3.18 10.01 -1.99
N ASP A 187 -1.97 9.61 -2.43
CA ASP A 187 -0.77 10.37 -2.11
C ASP A 187 -0.32 11.30 -3.27
N PRO A 188 -0.20 12.62 -3.04
CA PRO A 188 0.19 13.57 -4.07
C PRO A 188 1.53 13.27 -4.76
N GLN A 189 2.49 12.70 -4.04
CA GLN A 189 3.82 12.42 -4.59
C GLN A 189 3.90 11.01 -5.16
N ARG A 190 3.45 10.00 -4.40
CA ARG A 190 3.56 8.58 -4.75
C ARG A 190 2.56 8.19 -5.84
N ASP A 191 1.38 8.79 -5.85
CA ASP A 191 0.33 8.43 -6.80
C ASP A 191 0.17 9.47 -7.90
N TRP A 192 0.04 10.76 -7.56
CA TRP A 192 -0.33 11.76 -8.57
C TRP A 192 0.87 12.17 -9.43
N ALA A 193 1.90 12.77 -8.81
CA ALA A 193 3.08 13.25 -9.52
C ALA A 193 3.83 12.11 -10.25
N ALA A 194 3.98 10.97 -9.59
CA ALA A 194 4.66 9.81 -10.16
C ALA A 194 3.90 9.19 -11.35
N ALA A 195 2.58 9.00 -11.26
CA ALA A 195 1.80 8.48 -12.39
C ALA A 195 1.74 9.48 -13.56
N HIS A 196 1.63 10.78 -13.28
CA HIS A 196 1.74 11.82 -14.31
C HIS A 196 3.10 11.79 -15.01
N THR A 197 4.20 11.61 -14.27
CA THR A 197 5.55 11.48 -14.84
C THR A 197 5.70 10.21 -15.69
N ALA A 198 4.93 9.17 -15.40
CA ALA A 198 4.83 7.97 -16.23
C ALA A 198 3.91 8.13 -17.46
N GLY A 199 3.25 9.28 -17.61
CA GLY A 199 2.36 9.61 -18.74
C GLY A 199 0.93 9.10 -18.59
N MET A 200 0.52 8.72 -17.38
CA MET A 200 -0.84 8.27 -17.09
C MET A 200 -1.78 9.45 -16.83
N HIS A 201 -3.08 9.22 -17.06
CA HIS A 201 -4.11 10.05 -16.46
C HIS A 201 -4.15 9.78 -14.96
N VAL A 202 -4.57 10.76 -14.16
CA VAL A 202 -4.65 10.64 -12.71
C VAL A 202 -5.99 11.15 -12.22
N PHE A 203 -6.63 10.35 -11.38
CA PHE A 203 -7.70 10.81 -10.51
C PHE A 203 -7.11 11.03 -9.12
N GLU A 204 -7.06 12.30 -8.72
CA GLU A 204 -6.56 12.71 -7.40
C GLU A 204 -7.61 12.41 -6.33
N LEU A 205 -7.46 11.29 -5.64
CA LEU A 205 -8.35 10.91 -4.54
C LEU A 205 -7.87 11.61 -3.27
N ASP A 206 -8.68 12.50 -2.73
CA ASP A 206 -8.51 13.03 -1.38
C ASP A 206 -9.75 12.61 -0.60
N ARG A 207 -9.60 11.58 0.26
CA ARG A 207 -10.70 11.01 1.05
C ARG A 207 -11.41 12.04 1.96
N THR A 208 -10.83 13.24 2.17
CA THR A 208 -11.48 14.34 2.90
C THR A 208 -12.33 15.25 2.01
N ARG A 209 -12.16 15.18 0.68
CA ARG A 209 -12.80 16.06 -0.30
C ARG A 209 -13.63 15.34 -1.35
N ASN A 210 -13.28 14.10 -1.69
CA ASN A 210 -13.95 13.28 -2.70
C ASN A 210 -13.86 11.78 -2.36
N SER A 211 -14.43 10.95 -3.23
CA SER A 211 -14.51 9.50 -3.08
C SER A 211 -14.32 8.78 -4.41
N LEU A 212 -14.28 7.44 -4.39
CA LEU A 212 -14.27 6.66 -5.63
C LEU A 212 -15.57 6.78 -6.42
N ARG A 213 -16.68 7.22 -5.77
CA ARG A 213 -17.96 7.42 -6.46
C ARG A 213 -17.87 8.52 -7.52
N ASP A 214 -16.95 9.45 -7.35
CA ASP A 214 -16.72 10.56 -8.27
C ASP A 214 -15.96 10.12 -9.55
N LEU A 215 -15.40 8.89 -9.58
CA LEU A 215 -14.70 8.35 -10.75
C LEU A 215 -15.62 8.20 -11.97
N ALA A 216 -16.89 7.84 -11.78
CA ALA A 216 -17.81 7.64 -12.89
C ALA A 216 -17.99 8.94 -13.69
N SER A 217 -18.29 10.03 -12.98
CA SER A 217 -18.41 11.37 -13.57
C SER A 217 -17.10 11.89 -14.16
N TYR A 218 -15.95 11.47 -13.62
CA TYR A 218 -14.64 11.81 -14.19
C TYR A 218 -14.37 11.10 -15.51
N LEU A 219 -14.77 9.82 -15.63
CA LEU A 219 -14.54 8.99 -16.82
C LEU A 219 -15.47 9.32 -17.99
N GLU A 220 -16.54 10.08 -17.75
CA GLU A 220 -17.51 10.54 -18.75
C GLU A 220 -17.13 11.88 -19.42
N GLN A 221 -16.10 12.56 -18.89
CA GLN A 221 -15.56 13.83 -19.42
C GLN A 221 -14.58 13.59 -20.60
#